data_AF-A0A1H8F0C6-F1
#
_entry.id   AF-A0A1H8F0C6-F1
#
_cell.length_a   1.000
_cell.length_b   1.000
_cell.length_c   1.000
_cell.angle_alpha   90.00
_cell.angle_beta   90.00
_cell.angle_gamma   90.00
#
_symmetry.space_group_name_H-M   'P 1'
#
loop_
_entity.id
_entity.type
_entity.pdbx_description
1 polymer ?
#
loop_
_entity_poly.entity_id
_entity_poly.type
_entity_poly.pdbx_seq_one_letter_code
_entity_poly.pdbx_strand_id
1 'polypeptide(L)'
;MIKKLKWLLDYFFLYVDEHHCFATEPFRNDILIPFRGDWVWKFKNRAFGSATPFEYSDPRFANEQHYKLRYSETFGKITIVNDSKPRSVLNYMLTHPEMFPGRVYIFFNTVTESGEAIRASGISDVNIYCRDEERNMVNLGEESKYFQAHPIESEYKKFNFFSCRYNEGWDLKDDEMATLILVTDVSIPHSLIGIPFKGYQAVGRLKVSPHKIYHITNNFGANGMQSFKEVQANCIYSANKYIVAYNRYIEDCKTDGMEADGLLKAMITPFSKFDADNVASINTYKHDQIICTKFCKQHYNSLATIEATWKSLNYDVDIQMFDFTPIITTKKTSAEINKQIIDQVIEWREHPAKYNFQAANATMVKYKADFELLFQAIEILGVNEIITLNYDDKAMKNALIEKSNKNQEAKLRLMLIDTFKLNNRYSKKEIKQTLQRLYNQFNIQAHTGNIKKAKAEDLNSMGLFEMRECKVNKTENGFIIDKLCYTLKKAA
;
A
#
# COMPACT_ATOMS: atom_id res chain seq x y z
N MET A 1 -57.77 -4.23 -7.14
CA MET A 1 -56.68 -5.06 -6.59
C MET A 1 -56.28 -4.65 -5.17
N ILE A 2 -55.97 -3.37 -4.90
CA ILE A 2 -55.56 -2.87 -3.56
C ILE A 2 -56.58 -3.16 -2.44
N LYS A 3 -57.90 -3.03 -2.68
CA LYS A 3 -58.93 -3.41 -1.67
C LYS A 3 -58.87 -4.89 -1.24
N LYS A 4 -58.41 -5.80 -2.10
CA LYS A 4 -58.26 -7.24 -1.78
C LYS A 4 -56.98 -7.56 -0.99
N LEU A 5 -56.00 -6.66 -1.00
CA LEU A 5 -54.71 -6.81 -0.30
C LEU A 5 -54.62 -5.99 0.99
N LYS A 6 -55.67 -5.21 1.33
CA LYS A 6 -55.66 -4.36 2.54
C LYS A 6 -55.41 -5.16 3.81
N TRP A 7 -56.01 -6.35 3.94
CA TRP A 7 -55.79 -7.21 5.10
C TRP A 7 -54.30 -7.64 5.23
N LEU A 8 -53.63 -7.96 4.12
CA LEU A 8 -52.20 -8.29 4.11
C LEU A 8 -51.38 -7.10 4.64
N LEU A 9 -51.64 -5.91 4.12
CA LEU A 9 -50.89 -4.70 4.46
C LEU A 9 -51.13 -4.23 5.90
N ASP A 10 -52.34 -4.39 6.41
CA ASP A 10 -52.74 -3.91 7.75
C ASP A 10 -52.37 -4.87 8.88
N TYR A 11 -52.39 -6.19 8.62
CA TYR A 11 -52.26 -7.22 9.66
C TYR A 11 -50.94 -8.01 9.64
N PHE A 12 -50.20 -8.02 8.53
CA PHE A 12 -48.92 -8.73 8.47
C PHE A 12 -47.76 -7.83 8.85
N PHE A 13 -46.73 -8.44 9.43
CA PHE A 13 -45.46 -7.80 9.71
C PHE A 13 -44.50 -8.04 8.54
N LEU A 14 -43.99 -6.96 7.94
CA LEU A 14 -42.94 -7.03 6.92
C LEU A 14 -41.57 -6.88 7.59
N TYR A 15 -40.77 -7.97 7.60
CA TYR A 15 -39.37 -7.89 7.96
C TYR A 15 -38.50 -7.87 6.71
N VAL A 16 -37.68 -6.83 6.56
CA VAL A 16 -36.73 -6.69 5.46
C VAL A 16 -35.33 -6.89 6.01
N ASP A 17 -34.80 -8.09 5.81
CA ASP A 17 -33.45 -8.46 6.23
C ASP A 17 -32.38 -7.97 5.25
N GLU A 18 -31.16 -7.80 5.74
CA GLU A 18 -29.99 -7.27 5.01
C GLU A 18 -30.33 -6.05 4.14
N HIS A 19 -31.06 -5.09 4.73
CA HIS A 19 -31.66 -4.00 3.96
C HIS A 19 -30.62 -3.12 3.26
N HIS A 20 -29.34 -3.10 3.69
CA HIS A 20 -28.26 -2.36 3.02
C HIS A 20 -28.01 -2.84 1.58
N CYS A 21 -28.40 -4.07 1.23
CA CYS A 21 -28.24 -4.64 -0.12
C CYS A 21 -28.91 -3.78 -1.20
N PHE A 22 -29.99 -3.05 -0.88
CA PHE A 22 -30.62 -2.14 -1.85
C PHE A 22 -29.69 -1.02 -2.32
N ALA A 23 -28.71 -0.63 -1.50
CA ALA A 23 -27.71 0.38 -1.84
C ALA A 23 -26.40 -0.24 -2.37
N THR A 24 -25.99 -1.40 -1.82
CA THR A 24 -24.69 -2.01 -2.15
C THR A 24 -24.71 -2.94 -3.37
N GLU A 25 -25.88 -3.30 -3.89
CA GLU A 25 -26.01 -4.26 -5.00
C GLU A 25 -26.75 -3.71 -6.24
N PRO A 26 -26.31 -2.56 -6.79
CA PRO A 26 -26.97 -1.96 -7.96
C PRO A 26 -26.96 -2.84 -9.22
N PHE A 27 -26.09 -3.85 -9.28
CA PHE A 27 -26.02 -4.80 -10.39
C PHE A 27 -27.20 -5.78 -10.42
N ARG A 28 -27.97 -5.91 -9.34
CA ARG A 28 -29.20 -6.72 -9.31
C ARG A 28 -30.36 -5.89 -9.84
N ASN A 29 -30.72 -6.09 -11.11
CA ASN A 29 -31.73 -5.30 -11.85
C ASN A 29 -33.05 -5.06 -11.08
N ASP A 30 -33.48 -6.04 -10.29
CA ASP A 30 -34.77 -6.05 -9.60
C ASP A 30 -34.68 -5.82 -8.09
N ILE A 31 -33.50 -5.49 -7.56
CA ILE A 31 -33.30 -5.30 -6.11
C ILE A 31 -34.19 -4.19 -5.55
N LEU A 32 -34.51 -3.16 -6.35
CA LEU A 32 -35.35 -2.04 -5.95
C LEU A 32 -36.86 -2.27 -6.16
N ILE A 33 -37.30 -3.46 -6.61
CA ILE A 33 -38.74 -3.78 -6.76
C ILE A 33 -39.56 -3.47 -5.50
N PRO A 34 -39.12 -3.77 -4.27
CA PRO A 34 -39.91 -3.49 -3.06
C PRO A 34 -40.31 -2.02 -2.90
N PHE A 35 -39.52 -1.09 -3.45
CA PHE A 35 -39.78 0.34 -3.39
C PHE A 35 -40.55 0.87 -4.61
N ARG A 36 -40.67 0.11 -5.70
CA ARG A 36 -41.49 0.50 -6.86
C ARG A 36 -42.95 0.59 -6.42
N GLY A 37 -43.57 1.75 -6.60
CA GLY A 37 -44.96 1.97 -6.16
C GLY A 37 -45.16 1.91 -4.65
N ASP A 38 -44.09 2.12 -3.88
CA ASP A 38 -44.08 2.26 -2.42
C ASP A 38 -44.62 1.05 -1.64
N TRP A 39 -44.47 -0.17 -2.15
CA TRP A 39 -45.05 -1.36 -1.52
C TRP A 39 -44.61 -1.59 -0.08
N VAL A 40 -43.31 -1.46 0.20
CA VAL A 40 -42.76 -1.59 1.56
C VAL A 40 -43.45 -0.64 2.53
N TRP A 41 -43.70 0.59 2.10
CA TRP A 41 -44.29 1.64 2.95
C TRP A 41 -45.80 1.48 3.17
N LYS A 42 -46.46 0.61 2.39
CA LYS A 42 -47.89 0.32 2.58
C LYS A 42 -48.16 -0.65 3.74
N PHE A 43 -47.15 -1.40 4.20
CA PHE A 43 -47.29 -2.26 5.37
C PHE A 43 -47.37 -1.41 6.63
N LYS A 44 -48.41 -1.63 7.44
CA LYS A 44 -48.60 -0.91 8.71
C LYS A 44 -47.51 -1.26 9.72
N ASN A 45 -47.16 -2.54 9.82
CA ASN A 45 -46.12 -3.04 10.71
C ASN A 45 -44.93 -3.53 9.86
N ARG A 46 -43.76 -2.92 10.05
CA ARG A 46 -42.55 -3.26 9.31
C ARG A 46 -41.31 -3.01 10.13
N ALA A 47 -40.23 -3.71 9.79
CA ALA A 47 -38.89 -3.43 10.29
C ALA A 47 -37.84 -3.75 9.23
N PHE A 48 -36.71 -3.05 9.33
CA PHE A 48 -35.55 -3.25 8.49
C PHE A 48 -34.38 -3.68 9.39
N GLY A 49 -33.73 -4.78 9.05
CA GLY A 49 -32.60 -5.33 9.79
C GLY A 49 -31.35 -5.42 8.91
N SER A 50 -30.19 -5.09 9.48
CA SER A 50 -28.88 -5.28 8.85
C SER A 50 -27.80 -5.18 9.92
N ALA A 51 -26.76 -6.01 9.80
CA ALA A 51 -25.54 -5.86 10.59
C ALA A 51 -24.73 -4.62 10.19
N THR A 52 -24.93 -4.12 8.97
CA THR A 52 -24.22 -3.00 8.35
C THR A 52 -25.22 -2.03 7.72
N PRO A 53 -26.04 -1.34 8.53
CA PRO A 53 -27.15 -0.53 8.02
C PRO A 53 -26.65 0.63 7.15
N PHE A 54 -27.32 0.85 6.01
CA PHE A 54 -27.11 2.00 5.14
C PHE A 54 -28.11 3.12 5.46
N GLU A 55 -27.65 4.36 5.53
CA GLU A 55 -28.48 5.54 5.74
C GLU A 55 -29.14 6.00 4.43
N TYR A 56 -30.35 5.51 4.17
CA TYR A 56 -31.12 5.87 2.96
C TYR A 56 -31.58 7.33 2.96
N SER A 57 -31.60 7.95 1.77
CA SER A 57 -32.00 9.37 1.62
C SER A 57 -33.51 9.59 1.68
N ASP A 58 -34.32 8.53 1.60
CA ASP A 58 -35.79 8.67 1.70
C ASP A 58 -36.19 9.01 3.14
N PRO A 59 -36.86 10.15 3.38
CA PRO A 59 -37.17 10.63 4.74
C PRO A 59 -38.05 9.65 5.53
N ARG A 60 -38.76 8.73 4.87
CA ARG A 60 -39.57 7.73 5.56
C ARG A 60 -38.73 6.76 6.38
N PHE A 61 -37.47 6.51 6.01
CA PHE A 61 -36.55 5.74 6.86
C PHE A 61 -36.25 6.45 8.18
N ALA A 62 -36.04 7.78 8.15
CA ALA A 62 -35.76 8.57 9.35
C ALA A 62 -36.99 8.70 10.28
N ASN A 63 -38.19 8.40 9.77
CA ASN A 63 -39.42 8.39 10.56
C ASN A 63 -39.65 7.04 11.28
N GLU A 64 -38.86 6.02 10.98
CA GLU A 64 -38.92 4.74 11.70
C GLU A 64 -38.30 4.84 13.09
N GLN A 65 -38.63 3.89 13.97
CA GLN A 65 -37.93 3.75 15.23
C GLN A 65 -36.58 3.06 15.04
N HIS A 66 -35.51 3.70 15.48
CA HIS A 66 -34.15 3.19 15.30
C HIS A 66 -33.63 2.50 16.56
N TYR A 67 -33.11 1.29 16.37
CA TYR A 67 -32.39 0.52 17.39
C TYR A 67 -31.01 0.17 16.84
N LYS A 68 -29.95 0.47 17.60
CA LYS A 68 -28.57 0.12 17.23
C LYS A 68 -27.92 -0.69 18.35
N LEU A 69 -27.59 -1.93 18.04
CA LEU A 69 -26.81 -2.79 18.91
C LEU A 69 -25.32 -2.53 18.68
N ARG A 70 -24.54 -2.43 19.75
CA ARG A 70 -23.09 -2.24 19.69
C ARG A 70 -22.42 -3.22 20.65
N TYR A 71 -21.27 -3.72 20.25
CA TYR A 71 -20.42 -4.57 21.06
C TYR A 71 -19.25 -3.73 21.59
N SER A 72 -18.88 -3.94 22.85
CA SER A 72 -17.71 -3.27 23.46
C SER A 72 -16.39 -4.00 23.17
N GLU A 73 -16.48 -5.28 22.86
CA GLU A 73 -15.34 -6.14 22.58
C GLU A 73 -14.84 -5.96 21.14
N THR A 74 -13.54 -6.17 20.94
CA THR A 74 -12.96 -6.23 19.61
C THR A 74 -13.26 -7.59 18.98
N PHE A 75 -13.54 -7.61 17.67
CA PHE A 75 -13.87 -8.86 16.96
C PHE A 75 -12.63 -9.64 16.52
N GLY A 76 -11.43 -9.12 16.81
CA GLY A 76 -10.16 -9.70 16.42
C GLY A 76 -9.27 -8.67 15.73
N LYS A 77 -8.31 -9.16 14.95
CA LYS A 77 -7.28 -8.35 14.30
C LYS A 77 -7.28 -8.56 12.78
N ILE A 78 -7.20 -7.47 12.03
CA ILE A 78 -6.98 -7.44 10.59
C ILE A 78 -5.54 -7.00 10.31
N THR A 79 -4.81 -7.78 9.51
CA THR A 79 -3.53 -7.35 8.94
C THR A 79 -3.76 -6.76 7.56
N ILE A 80 -3.61 -5.44 7.41
CA ILE A 80 -3.62 -4.79 6.10
C ILE A 80 -2.26 -5.02 5.44
N VAL A 81 -2.26 -5.60 4.25
CA VAL A 81 -1.05 -5.69 3.40
C VAL A 81 -1.19 -4.67 2.28
N ASN A 82 -0.56 -3.51 2.47
CA ASN A 82 -0.67 -2.39 1.53
C ASN A 82 0.47 -2.40 0.53
N ASP A 83 0.15 -2.66 -0.75
CA ASP A 83 1.13 -2.67 -1.83
C ASP A 83 0.52 -2.12 -3.12
N SER A 84 1.32 -1.44 -3.95
CA SER A 84 0.90 -0.94 -5.27
C SER A 84 0.38 -2.04 -6.21
N LYS A 85 0.77 -3.31 -5.99
CA LYS A 85 0.42 -4.48 -6.78
C LYS A 85 -0.21 -5.57 -5.89
N PRO A 86 -1.48 -5.42 -5.47
CA PRO A 86 -2.19 -6.42 -4.66
C PRO A 86 -2.11 -7.85 -5.22
N ARG A 87 -2.15 -8.00 -6.55
CA ARG A 87 -2.03 -9.30 -7.23
C ARG A 87 -0.69 -10.00 -6.99
N SER A 88 0.41 -9.25 -6.89
CA SER A 88 1.73 -9.81 -6.61
C SER A 88 1.81 -10.34 -5.17
N VAL A 89 1.19 -9.64 -4.22
CA VAL A 89 1.06 -10.09 -2.83
C VAL A 89 0.24 -11.37 -2.76
N LEU A 90 -0.92 -11.40 -3.41
CA LEU A 90 -1.77 -12.58 -3.46
C LEU A 90 -1.02 -13.76 -4.08
N ASN A 91 -0.35 -13.56 -5.22
CA ASN A 91 0.45 -14.61 -5.86
C ASN A 91 1.52 -15.16 -4.92
N TYR A 92 2.24 -14.30 -4.19
CA TYR A 92 3.22 -14.75 -3.20
C TYR A 92 2.57 -15.63 -2.13
N MET A 93 1.43 -15.21 -1.56
CA MET A 93 0.71 -16.01 -0.57
C MET A 93 0.25 -17.37 -1.15
N LEU A 94 -0.23 -17.40 -2.39
CA LEU A 94 -0.67 -18.64 -3.05
C LEU A 94 0.49 -19.63 -3.27
N THR A 95 1.68 -19.13 -3.61
CA THR A 95 2.87 -19.99 -3.85
C THR A 95 3.64 -20.34 -2.57
N HIS A 96 3.21 -19.85 -1.40
CA HIS A 96 3.81 -20.14 -0.09
C HIS A 96 2.75 -20.70 0.89
N PRO A 97 2.09 -21.83 0.56
CA PRO A 97 1.00 -22.40 1.35
C PRO A 97 1.40 -22.77 2.80
N GLU A 98 2.69 -22.98 3.06
CA GLU A 98 3.27 -23.25 4.37
C GLU A 98 3.14 -22.09 5.36
N MET A 99 2.88 -20.87 4.87
CA MET A 99 2.58 -19.71 5.72
C MET A 99 1.26 -19.85 6.48
N PHE A 100 0.39 -20.76 6.06
CA PHE A 100 -0.96 -20.92 6.60
C PHE A 100 -1.10 -22.28 7.26
N PRO A 101 -1.41 -22.34 8.58
CA PRO A 101 -1.55 -23.61 9.28
C PRO A 101 -2.78 -24.42 8.81
N GLY A 102 -3.85 -23.73 8.38
CA GLY A 102 -5.10 -24.35 7.91
C GLY A 102 -5.47 -23.95 6.48
N ARG A 103 -6.77 -24.08 6.15
CA ARG A 103 -7.34 -23.67 4.85
C ARG A 103 -7.39 -22.15 4.72
N VAL A 104 -7.34 -21.67 3.49
CA VAL A 104 -7.35 -20.25 3.16
C VAL A 104 -8.60 -19.91 2.37
N TYR A 105 -9.36 -18.93 2.85
CA TYR A 105 -10.60 -18.45 2.25
C TYR A 105 -10.39 -17.04 1.71
N ILE A 106 -10.43 -16.90 0.38
CA ILE A 106 -10.04 -15.70 -0.35
C ILE A 106 -11.30 -15.04 -0.91
N PHE A 107 -11.69 -13.91 -0.34
CA PHE A 107 -12.77 -13.08 -0.83
C PHE A 107 -12.20 -12.10 -1.87
N PHE A 108 -12.47 -12.40 -3.14
CA PHE A 108 -12.03 -11.61 -4.27
C PHE A 108 -13.20 -11.43 -5.24
N ASN A 109 -13.77 -10.22 -5.27
CA ASN A 109 -15.06 -9.97 -5.92
C ASN A 109 -15.12 -10.37 -7.41
N THR A 110 -13.96 -10.40 -8.08
CA THR A 110 -13.82 -10.58 -9.53
C THR A 110 -13.47 -12.04 -9.87
N VAL A 111 -14.35 -12.67 -10.65
CA VAL A 111 -14.17 -14.04 -11.14
C VAL A 111 -12.98 -14.12 -12.10
N THR A 112 -12.82 -13.13 -12.98
CA THR A 112 -11.72 -13.07 -13.95
C THR A 112 -10.36 -13.04 -13.24
N GLU A 113 -10.17 -12.14 -12.27
CA GLU A 113 -8.88 -12.05 -11.58
C GLU A 113 -8.63 -13.25 -10.65
N SER A 114 -9.68 -13.91 -10.14
CA SER A 114 -9.52 -15.15 -9.39
C SER A 114 -8.92 -16.25 -10.28
N GLY A 115 -9.45 -16.41 -11.50
CA GLY A 115 -8.87 -17.33 -12.49
C GLY A 115 -7.44 -16.95 -12.88
N GLU A 116 -7.16 -15.66 -13.09
CA GLU A 116 -5.79 -15.20 -13.39
C GLU A 116 -4.81 -15.46 -12.23
N ALA A 117 -5.20 -15.25 -10.98
CA ALA A 117 -4.37 -15.52 -9.82
C ALA A 117 -4.03 -17.02 -9.69
N ILE A 118 -4.99 -17.90 -9.94
CA ILE A 118 -4.78 -19.36 -9.94
C ILE A 118 -3.83 -19.76 -11.07
N ARG A 119 -4.07 -19.27 -12.30
CA ARG A 119 -3.22 -19.55 -13.45
C ARG A 119 -1.78 -19.08 -13.25
N ALA A 120 -1.61 -17.87 -12.73
CA ALA A 120 -0.29 -17.27 -12.51
C ALA A 120 0.51 -17.98 -11.40
N SER A 121 -0.17 -18.46 -10.35
CA SER A 121 0.46 -19.20 -9.25
C SER A 121 0.68 -20.68 -9.56
N GLY A 122 -0.06 -21.26 -10.50
CA GLY A 122 0.05 -22.67 -10.89
C GLY A 122 -0.49 -23.65 -9.84
N ILE A 123 -1.27 -23.17 -8.86
CA ILE A 123 -1.85 -24.01 -7.82
C ILE A 123 -2.99 -24.89 -8.37
N SER A 124 -3.20 -26.04 -7.73
CA SER A 124 -4.27 -26.99 -8.12
C SER A 124 -5.15 -27.46 -6.96
N ASP A 125 -4.71 -27.28 -5.71
CA ASP A 125 -5.52 -27.52 -4.52
C ASP A 125 -6.40 -26.30 -4.24
N VAL A 126 -7.35 -26.05 -5.15
CA VAL A 126 -8.17 -24.84 -5.18
C VAL A 126 -9.63 -25.11 -5.57
N ASN A 127 -10.55 -24.37 -4.96
CA ASN A 127 -11.95 -24.25 -5.39
C ASN A 127 -12.29 -22.79 -5.70
N ILE A 128 -13.22 -22.59 -6.63
CA ILE A 128 -13.79 -21.28 -6.98
C ILE A 128 -15.30 -21.32 -6.79
N TYR A 129 -15.81 -20.45 -5.93
CA TYR A 129 -17.23 -20.27 -5.66
C TYR A 129 -17.69 -18.93 -6.24
N CYS A 130 -18.50 -19.00 -7.30
CA CYS A 130 -19.14 -17.85 -7.91
C CYS A 130 -20.60 -18.16 -8.29
N ARG A 131 -21.30 -17.21 -8.92
CA ARG A 131 -22.65 -17.48 -9.42
C ARG A 131 -22.54 -18.41 -10.63
N ASP A 132 -23.35 -19.45 -10.66
CA ASP A 132 -23.47 -20.35 -11.82
C ASP A 132 -24.14 -19.61 -12.98
N GLU A 133 -23.29 -19.04 -13.85
CA GLU A 133 -23.65 -18.27 -15.02
C GLU A 133 -22.59 -18.50 -16.10
N GLU A 134 -23.02 -18.64 -17.35
CA GLU A 134 -22.15 -18.85 -18.51
C GLU A 134 -21.02 -17.80 -18.59
N ARG A 135 -21.35 -16.53 -18.34
CA ARG A 135 -20.37 -15.43 -18.32
C ARG A 135 -19.23 -15.68 -17.33
N ASN A 136 -19.53 -16.24 -16.15
CA ASN A 136 -18.50 -16.53 -15.15
C ASN A 136 -17.61 -17.69 -15.59
N MET A 137 -18.17 -18.70 -16.25
CA MET A 137 -17.39 -19.82 -16.80
C MET A 137 -16.45 -19.34 -17.92
N VAL A 138 -16.95 -18.48 -18.80
CA VAL A 138 -16.13 -17.83 -19.85
C VAL A 138 -15.00 -17.00 -19.22
N ASN A 139 -15.29 -16.23 -18.17
CA ASN A 139 -14.28 -15.44 -17.47
C ASN A 139 -13.18 -16.29 -16.82
N LEU A 140 -13.49 -17.51 -16.37
CA LEU A 140 -12.52 -18.43 -15.77
C LEU A 140 -11.66 -19.15 -16.82
N GLY A 141 -12.20 -19.39 -18.02
CA GLY A 141 -11.53 -20.17 -19.05
C GLY A 141 -11.20 -21.58 -18.56
N GLU A 142 -9.93 -21.99 -18.66
CA GLU A 142 -9.47 -23.31 -18.20
C GLU A 142 -9.62 -23.53 -16.68
N GLU A 143 -9.67 -22.45 -15.89
CA GLU A 143 -9.84 -22.54 -14.44
C GLU A 143 -11.28 -22.84 -14.02
N SER A 144 -12.21 -22.90 -14.98
CA SER A 144 -13.60 -23.34 -14.74
C SER A 144 -13.67 -24.77 -14.17
N LYS A 145 -12.64 -25.60 -14.38
CA LYS A 145 -12.52 -26.93 -13.76
C LYS A 145 -12.49 -26.90 -12.22
N TYR A 146 -12.12 -25.77 -11.62
CA TYR A 146 -12.11 -25.57 -10.16
C TYR A 146 -13.42 -24.97 -9.64
N PHE A 147 -14.38 -24.69 -10.52
CA PHE A 147 -15.68 -24.16 -10.12
C PHE A 147 -16.44 -25.18 -9.27
N GLN A 148 -17.06 -24.68 -8.20
CA GLN A 148 -17.99 -25.41 -7.38
C GLN A 148 -19.29 -24.61 -7.26
N ALA A 149 -20.43 -25.27 -7.50
CA ALA A 149 -21.73 -24.62 -7.46
C ALA A 149 -22.08 -24.08 -6.07
N HIS A 150 -21.71 -24.83 -5.02
CA HIS A 150 -22.02 -24.50 -3.64
C HIS A 150 -20.84 -24.82 -2.70
N PRO A 151 -20.60 -24.00 -1.66
CA PRO A 151 -19.62 -24.29 -0.63
C PRO A 151 -20.10 -25.44 0.27
N ILE A 152 -19.35 -26.54 0.26
CA ILE A 152 -19.59 -27.73 1.09
C ILE A 152 -18.34 -27.96 1.94
N GLU A 153 -18.53 -28.06 3.26
CA GLU A 153 -17.44 -28.08 4.26
C GLU A 153 -16.40 -29.18 4.03
N SER A 154 -16.86 -30.37 3.62
CA SER A 154 -16.00 -31.52 3.31
C SER A 154 -15.23 -31.40 2.00
N GLU A 155 -15.55 -30.43 1.16
CA GLU A 155 -15.00 -30.29 -0.19
C GLU A 155 -14.01 -29.12 -0.32
N TYR A 156 -13.90 -28.27 0.71
CA TYR A 156 -12.94 -27.17 0.68
C TYR A 156 -11.51 -27.66 0.48
N LYS A 157 -10.78 -26.91 -0.33
CA LYS A 157 -9.38 -27.15 -0.69
C LYS A 157 -8.43 -26.33 0.18
N LYS A 158 -7.13 -26.42 -0.06
CA LYS A 158 -6.17 -25.53 0.61
C LYS A 158 -6.52 -24.06 0.37
N PHE A 159 -6.88 -23.69 -0.87
CA PHE A 159 -7.30 -22.35 -1.23
C PHE A 159 -8.74 -22.34 -1.77
N ASN A 160 -9.58 -21.42 -1.30
CA ASN A 160 -10.99 -21.34 -1.68
C ASN A 160 -11.33 -19.89 -2.05
N PHE A 161 -11.63 -19.63 -3.32
CA PHE A 161 -11.95 -18.29 -3.82
C PHE A 161 -13.46 -18.05 -3.79
N PHE A 162 -13.87 -16.87 -3.33
CA PHE A 162 -15.25 -16.45 -3.21
C PHE A 162 -15.47 -15.12 -3.93
N SER A 163 -16.39 -15.10 -4.89
CA SER A 163 -16.82 -13.86 -5.52
C SER A 163 -17.84 -13.10 -4.67
N CYS A 164 -18.24 -11.91 -5.14
CA CYS A 164 -19.09 -10.97 -4.39
C CYS A 164 -20.44 -11.54 -3.91
N ARG A 165 -20.94 -12.63 -4.51
CA ARG A 165 -22.14 -13.36 -4.09
C ARG A 165 -22.01 -13.91 -2.67
N TYR A 166 -20.80 -14.31 -2.29
CA TYR A 166 -20.51 -14.99 -1.04
C TYR A 166 -19.96 -14.05 0.03
N ASN A 167 -20.10 -12.73 -0.12
CA ASN A 167 -19.74 -11.81 0.96
C ASN A 167 -20.83 -11.76 2.06
N GLU A 168 -22.04 -12.25 1.78
CA GLU A 168 -23.22 -12.14 2.64
C GLU A 168 -24.15 -13.37 2.49
N GLY A 169 -25.01 -13.61 3.49
CA GLY A 169 -26.13 -14.55 3.36
C GLY A 169 -25.80 -16.06 3.40
N TRP A 170 -24.63 -16.46 3.92
CA TRP A 170 -24.29 -17.86 4.18
C TRP A 170 -23.33 -17.99 5.37
N ASP A 171 -23.05 -19.21 5.82
CA ASP A 171 -22.18 -19.50 6.96
C ASP A 171 -20.96 -20.30 6.53
N LEU A 172 -19.76 -19.78 6.79
CA LEU A 172 -18.51 -20.50 6.59
C LEU A 172 -18.15 -21.26 7.86
N LYS A 173 -17.99 -22.58 7.74
CA LYS A 173 -17.60 -23.47 8.83
C LYS A 173 -16.20 -24.01 8.57
N ASP A 174 -15.30 -23.70 9.49
CA ASP A 174 -13.96 -24.27 9.60
C ASP A 174 -13.46 -24.09 11.04
N ASP A 175 -12.25 -24.55 11.32
CA ASP A 175 -11.57 -24.38 12.59
C ASP A 175 -10.79 -23.05 12.69
N GLU A 176 -10.21 -22.83 13.87
CA GLU A 176 -9.40 -21.65 14.21
C GLU A 176 -8.05 -21.59 13.46
N MET A 177 -7.64 -22.62 12.71
CA MET A 177 -6.45 -22.59 11.85
C MET A 177 -6.72 -21.96 10.49
N ALA A 178 -8.00 -21.73 10.16
CA ALA A 178 -8.40 -21.05 8.94
C ALA A 178 -7.84 -19.63 8.84
N THR A 179 -7.47 -19.24 7.62
CA THR A 179 -7.05 -17.86 7.31
C THR A 179 -8.03 -17.24 6.33
N LEU A 180 -8.46 -16.00 6.62
CA LEU A 180 -9.27 -15.21 5.70
C LEU A 180 -8.39 -14.20 4.96
N ILE A 181 -8.62 -14.02 3.66
CA ILE A 181 -7.94 -13.02 2.84
C ILE A 181 -8.99 -12.24 2.07
N LEU A 182 -9.07 -10.94 2.29
CA LEU A 182 -9.81 -10.01 1.45
C LEU A 182 -8.85 -9.39 0.44
N VAL A 183 -9.23 -9.38 -0.83
CA VAL A 183 -8.42 -8.82 -1.90
C VAL A 183 -9.18 -7.70 -2.58
N THR A 184 -8.60 -6.51 -2.54
CA THR A 184 -9.10 -5.32 -3.21
C THR A 184 -7.99 -4.68 -4.04
N ASP A 185 -8.26 -4.32 -5.28
CA ASP A 185 -7.37 -3.50 -6.10
C ASP A 185 -8.16 -2.29 -6.64
N VAL A 186 -7.89 -1.11 -6.13
CA VAL A 186 -8.60 0.12 -6.51
C VAL A 186 -8.43 0.49 -7.98
N SER A 187 -7.41 -0.05 -8.66
CA SER A 187 -7.23 0.09 -10.12
C SER A 187 -8.17 -0.79 -10.93
N ILE A 188 -8.79 -1.80 -10.29
CA ILE A 188 -9.74 -2.75 -10.90
C ILE A 188 -11.12 -2.51 -10.27
N PRO A 189 -12.03 -1.75 -10.93
CA PRO A 189 -13.29 -1.32 -10.33
C PRO A 189 -14.15 -2.47 -9.77
N HIS A 190 -14.13 -3.64 -10.41
CA HIS A 190 -14.92 -4.80 -10.01
C HIS A 190 -14.31 -5.61 -8.85
N SER A 191 -13.09 -5.31 -8.44
CA SER A 191 -12.49 -5.92 -7.25
C SER A 191 -12.85 -5.21 -5.95
N LEU A 192 -13.26 -3.93 -6.03
CA LEU A 192 -13.47 -3.08 -4.86
C LEU A 192 -14.52 -3.68 -3.91
N ILE A 193 -14.10 -4.01 -2.69
CA ILE A 193 -15.00 -4.44 -1.61
C ILE A 193 -15.29 -3.23 -0.72
N GLY A 194 -16.57 -2.85 -0.59
CA GLY A 194 -16.99 -1.82 0.37
C GLY A 194 -16.78 -2.32 1.81
N ILE A 195 -15.67 -1.93 2.44
CA ILE A 195 -15.26 -2.39 3.79
C ILE A 195 -16.40 -2.28 4.81
N PRO A 196 -17.11 -1.12 4.94
CA PRO A 196 -18.14 -0.95 5.98
C PRO A 196 -19.35 -1.85 5.82
N PHE A 197 -19.56 -2.42 4.62
CA PHE A 197 -20.70 -3.26 4.30
C PHE A 197 -20.21 -4.68 4.01
N LYS A 198 -19.86 -4.95 2.74
CA LYS A 198 -19.51 -6.29 2.27
C LYS A 198 -18.20 -6.84 2.84
N GLY A 199 -17.21 -5.98 3.12
CA GLY A 199 -15.94 -6.44 3.68
C GLY A 199 -16.10 -6.94 5.11
N TYR A 200 -16.78 -6.17 5.95
CA TYR A 200 -17.14 -6.56 7.31
C TYR A 200 -17.97 -7.85 7.33
N GLN A 201 -18.98 -7.96 6.46
CA GLN A 201 -19.81 -9.16 6.40
C GLN A 201 -19.04 -10.39 5.92
N ALA A 202 -18.11 -10.24 4.96
CA ALA A 202 -17.27 -11.33 4.47
C ALA A 202 -16.37 -11.91 5.57
N VAL A 203 -15.69 -11.06 6.34
CA VAL A 203 -14.88 -11.49 7.49
C VAL A 203 -15.73 -12.21 8.54
N GLY A 204 -16.93 -11.71 8.80
CA GLY A 204 -17.86 -12.30 9.76
C GLY A 204 -18.54 -13.59 9.30
N ARG A 205 -18.21 -14.14 8.12
CA ARG A 205 -18.77 -15.42 7.66
C ARG A 205 -18.23 -16.62 8.43
N LEU A 206 -16.98 -16.56 8.87
CA LEU A 206 -16.38 -17.61 9.68
C LEU A 206 -16.91 -17.51 11.11
N LYS A 207 -17.52 -18.59 11.62
CA LYS A 207 -18.16 -18.63 12.94
C LYS A 207 -17.19 -18.75 14.12
N VAL A 208 -15.91 -18.90 13.84
CA VAL A 208 -14.82 -18.97 14.83
C VAL A 208 -13.82 -17.87 14.53
N SER A 209 -13.07 -17.44 15.53
CA SER A 209 -11.96 -16.53 15.31
C SER A 209 -10.90 -17.23 14.45
N PRO A 210 -10.58 -16.72 13.25
CA PRO A 210 -9.56 -17.31 12.40
C PRO A 210 -8.16 -17.11 12.99
N HIS A 211 -7.22 -17.93 12.55
CA HIS A 211 -5.80 -17.77 12.82
C HIS A 211 -5.31 -16.38 12.43
N LYS A 212 -5.72 -15.93 11.23
CA LYS A 212 -5.38 -14.61 10.72
C LYS A 212 -6.39 -14.12 9.68
N ILE A 213 -6.54 -12.80 9.62
CA ILE A 213 -7.30 -12.11 8.57
C ILE A 213 -6.37 -11.14 7.88
N TYR A 214 -6.22 -11.27 6.57
CA TYR A 214 -5.49 -10.34 5.73
C TYR A 214 -6.44 -9.48 4.90
N HIS A 215 -6.13 -8.20 4.75
CA HIS A 215 -6.71 -7.36 3.72
C HIS A 215 -5.60 -6.88 2.80
N ILE A 216 -5.47 -7.55 1.65
CA ILE A 216 -4.52 -7.18 0.60
C ILE A 216 -5.13 -6.07 -0.23
N THR A 217 -4.50 -4.90 -0.26
CA THR A 217 -5.06 -3.74 -0.96
C THR A 217 -4.02 -2.71 -1.39
N ASN A 218 -4.42 -1.84 -2.31
CA ASN A 218 -3.81 -0.53 -2.55
C ASN A 218 -4.84 0.58 -2.19
N ASN A 219 -4.51 1.83 -2.52
CA ASN A 219 -5.35 2.99 -2.22
C ASN A 219 -5.24 4.04 -3.35
N PHE A 220 -6.17 5.00 -3.39
CA PHE A 220 -6.25 6.03 -4.44
C PHE A 220 -5.18 7.13 -4.31
N GLY A 221 -4.40 7.18 -3.23
CA GLY A 221 -3.44 8.25 -2.98
C GLY A 221 -4.11 9.62 -2.72
N ALA A 222 -5.32 9.63 -2.18
CA ALA A 222 -6.09 10.82 -1.84
C ALA A 222 -6.07 11.10 -0.32
N ASN A 223 -6.19 12.38 0.04
CA ASN A 223 -6.13 12.81 1.43
C ASN A 223 -7.51 12.80 2.09
N GLY A 224 -7.56 12.30 3.33
CA GLY A 224 -8.76 12.33 4.16
C GLY A 224 -9.90 11.44 3.65
N MET A 225 -11.02 11.47 4.37
CA MET A 225 -12.23 10.72 4.06
C MET A 225 -13.42 11.67 4.26
N GLN A 226 -14.23 11.87 3.21
CA GLN A 226 -15.47 12.62 3.35
C GLN A 226 -16.45 11.82 4.21
N SER A 227 -17.18 12.50 5.10
CA SER A 227 -18.29 11.91 5.83
C SER A 227 -19.42 11.51 4.89
N PHE A 228 -20.27 10.58 5.34
CA PHE A 228 -21.42 10.14 4.57
C PHE A 228 -22.31 11.32 4.13
N LYS A 229 -22.60 12.25 5.04
CA LYS A 229 -23.41 13.45 4.78
C LYS A 229 -22.79 14.36 3.72
N GLU A 230 -21.46 14.54 3.71
CA GLU A 230 -20.78 15.34 2.69
C GLU A 230 -20.86 14.68 1.31
N VAL A 231 -20.63 13.36 1.24
CA VAL A 231 -20.77 12.60 -0.02
C VAL A 231 -22.21 12.68 -0.53
N GLN A 232 -23.18 12.47 0.34
CA GLN A 232 -24.61 12.55 0.03
C GLN A 232 -24.98 13.95 -0.50
N ALA A 233 -24.63 15.02 0.23
CA ALA A 233 -24.92 16.40 -0.17
C ALA A 233 -24.33 16.74 -1.54
N ASN A 234 -23.07 16.37 -1.79
CA ASN A 234 -22.42 16.58 -3.08
C ASN A 234 -23.12 15.82 -4.21
N CYS A 235 -23.49 14.56 -3.98
CA CYS A 235 -24.19 13.75 -4.97
C CYS A 235 -25.58 14.30 -5.29
N ILE A 236 -26.33 14.76 -4.28
CA ILE A 236 -27.66 15.35 -4.44
C ILE A 236 -27.55 16.66 -5.24
N TYR A 237 -26.59 17.51 -4.89
CA TYR A 237 -26.34 18.76 -5.60
C TYR A 237 -26.06 18.52 -7.10
N SER A 238 -25.12 17.63 -7.42
CA SER A 238 -24.79 17.31 -8.82
C SER A 238 -25.99 16.72 -9.57
N ALA A 239 -26.70 15.75 -8.98
CA ALA A 239 -27.86 15.11 -9.61
C ALA A 239 -28.97 16.12 -9.93
N ASN A 240 -29.27 17.03 -8.99
CA ASN A 240 -30.23 18.11 -9.21
C ASN A 240 -29.83 19.03 -10.36
N LYS A 241 -28.55 19.42 -10.45
CA LYS A 241 -28.06 20.25 -11.56
C LYS A 241 -28.23 19.56 -12.92
N TYR A 242 -27.91 18.27 -13.02
CA TYR A 242 -28.10 17.52 -14.26
C TYR A 242 -29.57 17.35 -14.63
N ILE A 243 -30.45 17.09 -13.65
CA ILE A 243 -31.90 16.99 -13.89
C ILE A 243 -32.49 18.31 -14.36
N VAL A 244 -32.12 19.44 -13.74
CA VAL A 244 -32.58 20.76 -14.16
C VAL A 244 -32.12 21.06 -15.59
N ALA A 245 -30.88 20.74 -15.93
CA ALA A 245 -30.37 20.91 -17.29
C ALA A 245 -31.13 20.04 -18.31
N TYR A 246 -31.40 18.77 -17.97
CA TYR A 246 -32.20 17.87 -18.80
C TYR A 246 -33.62 18.37 -19.02
N ASN A 247 -34.32 18.76 -17.94
CA ASN A 247 -35.71 19.22 -18.03
C ASN A 247 -35.82 20.49 -18.89
N ARG A 248 -34.86 21.41 -18.76
CA ARG A 248 -34.78 22.60 -19.63
C ARG A 248 -34.57 22.21 -21.09
N TYR A 249 -33.62 21.32 -21.37
CA TYR A 249 -33.39 20.85 -22.74
C TYR A 249 -34.63 20.23 -23.38
N ILE A 250 -35.39 19.42 -22.61
CA ILE A 250 -36.65 18.84 -23.10
C ILE A 250 -37.70 19.92 -23.36
N GLU A 251 -37.77 20.97 -22.54
CA GLU A 251 -38.64 22.12 -22.74
C GLU A 251 -38.27 22.93 -23.98
N ASP A 252 -36.97 23.18 -24.19
CA ASP A 252 -36.43 23.86 -25.37
C ASP A 252 -36.76 23.06 -26.65
N CYS A 253 -36.51 21.74 -26.66
CA CYS A 253 -36.86 20.87 -27.79
C CYS A 253 -38.37 20.91 -28.12
N LYS A 254 -39.23 20.88 -27.09
CA LYS A 254 -40.69 21.00 -27.28
C LYS A 254 -41.07 22.35 -27.88
N THR A 255 -40.41 23.42 -27.44
CA THR A 255 -40.65 24.80 -27.91
C THR A 255 -40.20 24.98 -29.36
N ASP A 256 -39.04 24.43 -29.71
CA ASP A 256 -38.42 24.57 -31.03
C ASP A 256 -38.93 23.51 -32.04
N GLY A 257 -39.81 22.61 -31.62
CA GLY A 257 -40.34 21.53 -32.47
C GLY A 257 -39.28 20.49 -32.87
N MET A 258 -38.23 20.34 -32.07
CA MET A 258 -37.14 19.37 -32.30
C MET A 258 -37.32 18.10 -31.47
N GLU A 259 -36.84 16.97 -31.98
CA GLU A 259 -36.74 15.74 -31.19
C GLU A 259 -35.45 15.71 -30.36
N ALA A 260 -35.57 15.24 -29.10
CA ALA A 260 -34.42 15.10 -28.20
C ALA A 260 -33.56 13.90 -28.60
N ASP A 261 -32.23 14.08 -28.66
CA ASP A 261 -31.27 13.05 -29.09
C ASP A 261 -31.09 11.88 -28.09
N GLY A 262 -31.63 12.03 -26.87
CA GLY A 262 -31.58 11.04 -25.80
C GLY A 262 -30.27 10.99 -25.01
N LEU A 263 -29.23 11.77 -25.36
CA LEU A 263 -27.92 11.73 -24.69
C LEU A 263 -28.00 12.17 -23.23
N LEU A 264 -28.67 13.32 -22.98
CA LEU A 264 -28.89 13.79 -21.61
C LEU A 264 -29.77 12.81 -20.81
N LYS A 265 -30.77 12.19 -21.47
CA LYS A 265 -31.63 11.18 -20.83
C LYS A 265 -30.82 9.98 -20.37
N ALA A 266 -29.93 9.46 -21.23
CA ALA A 266 -29.06 8.34 -20.91
C ALA A 266 -28.11 8.65 -19.73
N MET A 267 -27.57 9.88 -19.68
CA MET A 267 -26.68 10.32 -18.61
C MET A 267 -27.35 10.35 -17.23
N ILE A 268 -28.62 10.78 -17.15
CA ILE A 268 -29.31 10.94 -15.86
C ILE A 268 -30.11 9.70 -15.42
N THR A 269 -30.42 8.79 -16.34
CA THR A 269 -31.17 7.55 -16.09
C THR A 269 -30.66 6.71 -14.91
N PRO A 270 -29.33 6.63 -14.64
CA PRO A 270 -28.80 5.91 -13.48
C PRO A 270 -29.28 6.43 -12.13
N PHE A 271 -29.77 7.68 -12.03
CA PHE A 271 -30.24 8.27 -10.77
C PHE A 271 -31.60 8.97 -10.86
N SER A 272 -32.23 8.98 -12.04
CA SER A 272 -33.53 9.61 -12.24
C SER A 272 -34.67 8.60 -12.40
N LYS A 273 -35.89 9.13 -12.26
CA LYS A 273 -37.15 8.59 -12.75
C LYS A 273 -37.80 9.63 -13.65
N PHE A 274 -38.62 9.16 -14.58
CA PHE A 274 -39.33 10.00 -15.54
C PHE A 274 -40.83 9.76 -15.38
N ASP A 275 -41.62 10.83 -15.49
CA ASP A 275 -43.07 10.72 -15.58
C ASP A 275 -43.55 10.48 -17.03
N ALA A 276 -44.86 10.56 -17.24
CA ALA A 276 -45.47 10.37 -18.56
C ALA A 276 -45.05 11.44 -19.58
N ASP A 277 -44.68 12.63 -19.13
CA ASP A 277 -44.32 13.78 -19.96
C ASP A 277 -42.81 13.89 -20.21
N ASN A 278 -42.06 12.85 -19.82
CA ASN A 278 -40.60 12.77 -19.79
C ASN A 278 -39.93 13.81 -18.88
N VAL A 279 -40.63 14.36 -17.88
CA VAL A 279 -39.99 15.22 -16.88
C VAL A 279 -39.22 14.34 -15.90
N ALA A 280 -37.94 14.65 -15.72
CA ALA A 280 -37.08 13.91 -14.81
C ALA A 280 -37.17 14.45 -13.38
N SER A 281 -37.14 13.53 -12.43
CA SER A 281 -36.92 13.80 -11.01
C SER A 281 -35.94 12.78 -10.43
N ILE A 282 -35.37 13.07 -9.27
CA ILE A 282 -34.46 12.13 -8.60
C ILE A 282 -35.22 10.86 -8.23
N ASN A 283 -34.63 9.71 -8.56
CA ASN A 283 -35.00 8.43 -7.97
C ASN A 283 -34.10 8.20 -6.75
N THR A 284 -34.66 8.41 -5.57
CA THR A 284 -33.92 8.39 -4.29
C THR A 284 -33.11 7.10 -4.11
N TYR A 285 -33.70 5.94 -4.35
CA TYR A 285 -33.03 4.66 -4.11
C TYR A 285 -31.93 4.34 -5.13
N LYS A 286 -32.14 4.71 -6.40
CA LYS A 286 -31.07 4.62 -7.42
C LYS A 286 -29.91 5.57 -7.09
N HIS A 287 -30.24 6.78 -6.63
CA HIS A 287 -29.25 7.77 -6.23
C HIS A 287 -28.47 7.32 -4.98
N ASP A 288 -29.14 6.68 -4.03
CA ASP A 288 -28.52 6.05 -2.85
C ASP A 288 -27.48 4.98 -3.22
N GLN A 289 -27.71 4.21 -4.29
CA GLN A 289 -26.71 3.26 -4.81
C GLN A 289 -25.42 3.96 -5.28
N ILE A 290 -25.55 5.14 -5.90
CA ILE A 290 -24.40 5.96 -6.32
C ILE A 290 -23.70 6.57 -5.12
N ILE A 291 -24.46 7.09 -4.15
CA ILE A 291 -23.92 7.61 -2.88
C ILE A 291 -23.12 6.51 -2.18
N CYS A 292 -23.70 5.32 -2.04
CA CYS A 292 -23.05 4.16 -1.43
C CYS A 292 -21.74 3.80 -2.13
N THR A 293 -21.76 3.74 -3.47
CA THR A 293 -20.56 3.43 -4.27
C THR A 293 -19.46 4.47 -4.06
N LYS A 294 -19.81 5.77 -4.08
CA LYS A 294 -18.85 6.87 -3.85
C LYS A 294 -18.34 6.89 -2.41
N PHE A 295 -19.20 6.62 -1.44
CA PHE A 295 -18.83 6.55 -0.03
C PHE A 295 -17.88 5.38 0.22
N CYS A 296 -18.16 4.19 -0.31
CA CYS A 296 -17.26 3.04 -0.25
C CYS A 296 -15.86 3.34 -0.77
N LYS A 297 -15.74 4.15 -1.83
CA LYS A 297 -14.44 4.58 -2.37
C LYS A 297 -13.66 5.48 -1.41
N GLN A 298 -14.33 6.30 -0.60
CA GLN A 298 -13.65 7.20 0.36
C GLN A 298 -12.81 6.42 1.37
N HIS A 299 -13.22 5.20 1.73
CA HIS A 299 -12.49 4.33 2.65
C HIS A 299 -11.14 3.85 2.09
N TYR A 300 -10.94 3.93 0.77
CA TYR A 300 -9.70 3.57 0.08
C TYR A 300 -8.90 4.78 -0.39
N ASN A 301 -9.16 5.98 0.12
CA ASN A 301 -8.41 7.18 -0.26
C ASN A 301 -6.92 7.05 0.10
N SER A 302 -6.60 6.59 1.31
CA SER A 302 -5.24 6.32 1.77
C SER A 302 -5.19 5.10 2.72
N LEU A 303 -3.98 4.63 3.04
CA LEU A 303 -3.80 3.59 4.07
C LEU A 303 -4.44 3.98 5.41
N ALA A 304 -4.31 5.25 5.82
CA ALA A 304 -4.89 5.75 7.05
C ALA A 304 -6.43 5.67 7.06
N THR A 305 -7.09 5.91 5.91
CA THR A 305 -8.55 5.76 5.82
C THR A 305 -8.98 4.30 5.89
N ILE A 306 -8.22 3.38 5.32
CA ILE A 306 -8.50 1.93 5.38
C ILE A 306 -8.36 1.44 6.83
N GLU A 307 -7.28 1.83 7.50
CA GLU A 307 -7.02 1.54 8.91
C GLU A 307 -8.15 2.08 9.81
N ALA A 308 -8.51 3.35 9.66
CA ALA A 308 -9.57 3.98 10.44
C ALA A 308 -10.92 3.27 10.24
N THR A 309 -11.19 2.78 9.03
CA THR A 309 -12.42 2.05 8.70
C THR A 309 -12.50 0.73 9.46
N TRP A 310 -11.46 -0.11 9.42
CA TRP A 310 -11.45 -1.36 10.18
C TRP A 310 -11.55 -1.13 11.70
N LYS A 311 -10.85 -0.11 12.22
CA LYS A 311 -10.96 0.29 13.65
C LYS A 311 -12.38 0.68 14.02
N SER A 312 -13.07 1.44 13.16
CA SER A 312 -14.47 1.82 13.38
C SER A 312 -15.46 0.65 13.36
N LEU A 313 -15.05 -0.49 12.82
CA LEU A 313 -15.80 -1.74 12.77
C LEU A 313 -15.41 -2.69 13.92
N ASN A 314 -14.79 -2.17 14.98
CA ASN A 314 -14.32 -2.90 16.15
C ASN A 314 -13.26 -3.98 15.86
N TYR A 315 -12.39 -3.77 14.87
CA TYR A 315 -11.20 -4.60 14.67
C TYR A 315 -9.92 -3.86 15.09
N ASP A 316 -9.01 -4.60 15.70
CA ASP A 316 -7.61 -4.15 15.78
C ASP A 316 -6.97 -4.24 14.41
N VAL A 317 -6.00 -3.35 14.14
CA VAL A 317 -5.33 -3.28 12.84
C VAL A 317 -3.83 -3.41 13.01
N ASP A 318 -3.24 -4.33 12.24
CA ASP A 318 -1.82 -4.42 11.98
C ASP A 318 -1.54 -4.02 10.53
N ILE A 319 -0.38 -3.42 10.26
CA ILE A 319 0.00 -2.96 8.92
C ILE A 319 1.29 -3.67 8.52
N GLN A 320 1.22 -4.36 7.39
CA GLN A 320 2.36 -4.99 6.75
C GLN A 320 2.55 -4.42 5.33
N MET A 321 3.80 -4.34 4.92
CA MET A 321 4.21 -3.96 3.58
C MET A 321 4.74 -5.21 2.89
N PHE A 322 4.33 -5.42 1.64
CA PHE A 322 4.86 -6.51 0.85
C PHE A 322 6.29 -6.19 0.39
N ASP A 323 6.48 -5.02 -0.20
CA ASP A 323 7.77 -4.50 -0.64
C ASP A 323 7.95 -3.03 -0.20
N PHE A 324 9.10 -2.45 -0.50
CA PHE A 324 9.34 -1.02 -0.36
C PHE A 324 8.52 -0.20 -1.35
N THR A 325 8.14 1.01 -0.92
CA THR A 325 7.58 2.00 -1.83
C THR A 325 8.57 2.28 -2.96
N PRO A 326 8.17 2.21 -4.25
CA PRO A 326 9.09 2.44 -5.35
C PRO A 326 9.78 3.80 -5.26
N ILE A 327 11.11 3.81 -5.40
CA ILE A 327 11.90 5.05 -5.41
C ILE A 327 11.61 5.82 -6.68
N ILE A 328 11.12 7.06 -6.52
CA ILE A 328 10.90 7.98 -7.63
C ILE A 328 12.21 8.70 -7.93
N THR A 329 12.82 8.40 -9.06
CA THR A 329 14.09 9.02 -9.51
C THR A 329 13.87 10.21 -10.44
N THR A 330 12.73 10.27 -11.13
CA THR A 330 12.44 11.29 -12.14
C THR A 330 12.35 12.68 -11.51
N LYS A 331 13.09 13.65 -12.06
CA LYS A 331 13.16 15.04 -11.60
C LYS A 331 13.61 15.21 -10.14
N LYS A 332 14.32 14.23 -9.57
CA LYS A 332 14.92 14.33 -8.24
C LYS A 332 16.44 14.38 -8.32
N THR A 333 17.04 15.09 -7.37
CA THR A 333 18.49 15.12 -7.16
C THR A 333 18.96 13.80 -6.52
N SER A 334 20.25 13.47 -6.66
CA SER A 334 20.83 12.31 -5.98
C SER A 334 20.62 12.34 -4.46
N ALA A 335 20.72 13.53 -3.84
CA ALA A 335 20.50 13.69 -2.41
C ALA A 335 19.06 13.34 -1.99
N GLU A 336 18.05 13.74 -2.78
CA GLU A 336 16.66 13.37 -2.52
C GLU A 336 16.38 11.88 -2.73
N ILE A 337 17.06 11.25 -3.69
CA ILE A 337 16.99 9.81 -3.92
C ILE A 337 17.66 9.05 -2.76
N ASN A 338 18.88 9.44 -2.39
CA ASN A 338 19.63 8.89 -1.26
C ASN A 338 18.83 8.98 0.04
N LYS A 339 18.18 10.12 0.30
CA LYS A 339 17.31 10.31 1.45
C LYS A 339 16.16 9.30 1.46
N GLN A 340 15.42 9.14 0.35
CA GLN A 340 14.33 8.17 0.26
C GLN A 340 14.79 6.73 0.54
N ILE A 341 15.95 6.34 0.01
CA ILE A 341 16.51 5.00 0.24
C ILE A 341 16.91 4.83 1.70
N ILE A 342 17.57 5.83 2.30
CA ILE A 342 17.95 5.79 3.72
C ILE A 342 16.73 5.71 4.62
N ASP A 343 15.68 6.50 4.36
CA ASP A 343 14.43 6.47 5.12
C ASP A 343 13.83 5.04 5.11
N GLN A 344 13.83 4.36 3.95
CA GLN A 344 13.39 2.97 3.83
C GLN A 344 14.31 1.96 4.54
N VAL A 345 15.63 2.17 4.48
CA VAL A 345 16.61 1.32 5.17
C VAL A 345 16.45 1.43 6.69
N ILE A 346 16.24 2.64 7.22
CA ILE A 346 15.98 2.87 8.64
C ILE A 346 14.69 2.17 9.04
N GLU A 347 13.59 2.42 8.33
CA GLU A 347 12.29 1.81 8.61
C GLU A 347 12.36 0.27 8.61
N TRP A 348 13.05 -0.32 7.62
CA TRP A 348 13.23 -1.76 7.54
C TRP A 348 14.06 -2.34 8.70
N ARG A 349 15.10 -1.62 9.14
CA ARG A 349 15.96 -2.05 10.26
C ARG A 349 15.25 -1.91 11.62
N GLU A 350 14.47 -0.86 11.80
CA GLU A 350 13.74 -0.58 13.06
C GLU A 350 12.45 -1.40 13.16
N HIS A 351 11.82 -1.70 12.03
CA HIS A 351 10.54 -2.41 11.95
C HIS A 351 10.58 -3.59 10.97
N PRO A 352 11.47 -4.58 11.15
CA PRO A 352 11.61 -5.70 10.22
C PRO A 352 10.33 -6.53 10.09
N ALA A 353 9.55 -6.63 11.17
CA ALA A 353 8.26 -7.33 11.20
C ALA A 353 7.19 -6.72 10.26
N LYS A 354 7.41 -5.49 9.77
CA LYS A 354 6.55 -4.83 8.78
C LYS A 354 6.74 -5.44 7.37
N TYR A 355 7.87 -6.08 7.10
CA TYR A 355 8.28 -6.57 5.77
C TYR A 355 8.50 -8.09 5.73
N ASN A 356 7.49 -8.87 6.13
CA ASN A 356 7.64 -10.32 6.32
C ASN A 356 7.59 -11.17 5.03
N PHE A 357 7.32 -10.57 3.87
CA PHE A 357 7.06 -11.29 2.62
C PHE A 357 8.30 -11.52 1.75
N GLN A 358 9.51 -11.34 2.29
CA GLN A 358 10.82 -11.48 1.62
C GLN A 358 11.07 -10.58 0.38
N ALA A 359 10.04 -10.01 -0.26
CA ALA A 359 10.18 -9.15 -1.43
C ALA A 359 11.05 -7.92 -1.14
N ALA A 360 10.87 -7.30 0.02
CA ALA A 360 11.74 -6.23 0.51
C ALA A 360 13.23 -6.63 0.55
N ASN A 361 13.57 -7.88 0.88
CA ASN A 361 14.96 -8.34 0.89
C ASN A 361 15.54 -8.36 -0.53
N ALA A 362 14.78 -8.83 -1.51
CA ALA A 362 15.20 -8.83 -2.91
C ALA A 362 15.39 -7.40 -3.44
N THR A 363 14.48 -6.49 -3.10
CA THR A 363 14.61 -5.06 -3.43
C THR A 363 15.82 -4.42 -2.76
N MET A 364 16.12 -4.78 -1.50
CA MET A 364 17.30 -4.30 -0.79
C MET A 364 18.61 -4.77 -1.45
N VAL A 365 18.67 -6.02 -1.93
CA VAL A 365 19.82 -6.53 -2.70
C VAL A 365 20.02 -5.72 -3.98
N LYS A 366 18.93 -5.40 -4.68
CA LYS A 366 18.99 -4.54 -5.87
C LYS A 366 19.47 -3.12 -5.52
N TYR A 367 18.94 -2.50 -4.47
CA TYR A 367 19.38 -1.17 -4.04
C TYR A 367 20.85 -1.15 -3.66
N LYS A 368 21.37 -2.20 -3.02
CA LYS A 368 22.79 -2.32 -2.71
C LYS A 368 23.66 -2.31 -3.96
N ALA A 369 23.21 -2.93 -5.06
CA ALA A 369 23.90 -2.94 -6.34
C ALA A 369 23.78 -1.59 -7.07
N ASP A 370 22.58 -1.03 -7.15
CA ASP A 370 22.29 0.21 -7.90
C ASP A 370 22.88 1.46 -7.20
N PHE A 371 23.00 1.45 -5.86
CA PHE A 371 23.45 2.57 -5.03
C PHE A 371 24.68 2.21 -4.18
N GLU A 372 25.69 1.60 -4.80
CA GLU A 372 26.88 1.07 -4.11
C GLU A 372 27.55 2.08 -3.16
N LEU A 373 27.78 3.32 -3.61
CA LEU A 373 28.40 4.38 -2.79
C LEU A 373 27.60 4.67 -1.51
N LEU A 374 26.27 4.72 -1.63
CA LEU A 374 25.38 5.00 -0.52
C LEU A 374 25.43 3.87 0.51
N PHE A 375 25.37 2.62 0.07
CA PHE A 375 25.43 1.46 0.96
C PHE A 375 26.81 1.32 1.62
N GLN A 376 27.90 1.60 0.90
CA GLN A 376 29.24 1.68 1.51
C GLN A 376 29.30 2.79 2.58
N ALA A 377 28.72 3.96 2.31
CA ALA A 377 28.62 5.04 3.30
C ALA A 377 27.79 4.62 4.53
N ILE A 378 26.67 3.92 4.34
CA ILE A 378 25.83 3.41 5.45
C ILE A 378 26.62 2.44 6.33
N GLU A 379 27.40 1.54 5.73
CA GLU A 379 28.21 0.55 6.45
C GLU A 379 29.41 1.17 7.20
N ILE A 380 30.08 2.16 6.59
CA ILE A 380 31.36 2.71 7.10
C ILE A 380 31.19 3.98 7.92
N LEU A 381 30.36 4.93 7.46
CA LEU A 381 30.11 6.22 8.12
C LEU A 381 28.95 6.11 9.10
N GLY A 382 27.91 5.36 8.71
CA GLY A 382 26.67 5.26 9.45
C GLY A 382 25.66 6.35 9.07
N VAL A 383 24.38 6.08 9.33
CA VAL A 383 23.25 6.92 8.89
C VAL A 383 23.36 8.36 9.41
N ASN A 384 23.71 8.55 10.68
CA ASN A 384 23.80 9.88 11.29
C ASN A 384 24.82 10.78 10.59
N GLU A 385 25.98 10.22 10.20
CA GLU A 385 27.01 10.98 9.48
C GLU A 385 26.51 11.38 8.08
N ILE A 386 25.82 10.48 7.37
CA ILE A 386 25.24 10.79 6.05
C ILE A 386 24.20 11.91 6.12
N ILE A 387 23.38 11.94 7.17
CA ILE A 387 22.41 13.03 7.40
C ILE A 387 23.16 14.36 7.55
N THR A 388 24.26 14.40 8.29
CA THR A 388 25.08 15.64 8.44
C THR A 388 25.75 16.07 7.14
N LEU A 389 26.06 15.12 6.25
CA LEU A 389 26.59 15.37 4.91
C LEU A 389 25.49 15.74 3.90
N ASN A 390 24.24 15.92 4.36
CA ASN A 390 23.07 16.27 3.56
C ASN A 390 22.86 15.33 2.35
N TYR A 391 23.16 14.04 2.53
CA TYR A 391 22.98 13.00 1.52
C TYR A 391 23.77 13.24 0.21
N ASP A 392 24.79 14.11 0.24
CA ASP A 392 25.56 14.49 -0.96
C ASP A 392 26.63 13.43 -1.31
N ASP A 393 26.60 12.93 -2.54
CA ASP A 393 27.50 11.87 -3.01
C ASP A 393 28.98 12.27 -2.93
N LYS A 394 29.31 13.53 -3.22
CA LYS A 394 30.69 14.01 -3.20
C LYS A 394 31.19 14.14 -1.76
N ALA A 395 30.37 14.65 -0.86
CA ALA A 395 30.67 14.75 0.56
C ALA A 395 30.84 13.35 1.18
N MET A 396 29.94 12.40 0.88
CA MET A 396 30.06 11.00 1.32
C MET A 396 31.34 10.35 0.80
N LYS A 397 31.66 10.51 -0.49
CA LYS A 397 32.90 9.97 -1.07
C LYS A 397 34.14 10.57 -0.40
N ASN A 398 34.15 11.87 -0.14
CA ASN A 398 35.25 12.52 0.57
C ASN A 398 35.40 12.00 2.00
N ALA A 399 34.30 11.86 2.74
CA ALA A 399 34.31 11.34 4.11
C ALA A 399 34.80 9.88 4.17
N LEU A 400 34.38 9.04 3.21
CA LEU A 400 34.87 7.67 3.06
C LEU A 400 36.40 7.63 2.82
N ILE A 401 36.90 8.47 1.92
CA ILE A 401 38.35 8.60 1.65
C ILE A 401 39.08 9.07 2.91
N GLU A 402 38.55 10.06 3.63
CA GLU A 402 39.17 10.55 4.87
C GLU A 402 39.24 9.47 5.95
N LYS A 403 38.18 8.68 6.13
CA LYS A 403 38.14 7.60 7.12
C LYS A 403 39.11 6.47 6.75
N SER A 404 39.14 6.09 5.48
CA SER A 404 40.11 5.12 4.94
C SER A 404 41.55 5.62 5.12
N ASN A 405 41.83 6.85 4.71
CA ASN A 405 43.14 7.47 4.88
C ASN A 405 43.55 7.56 6.33
N LYS A 406 42.67 7.96 7.27
CA LYS A 406 43.03 7.99 8.71
C LYS A 406 43.48 6.62 9.22
N ASN A 407 42.78 5.55 8.83
CA ASN A 407 43.14 4.18 9.21
C ASN A 407 44.49 3.75 8.60
N GLN A 408 44.75 4.11 7.34
CA GLN A 408 46.00 3.78 6.65
C GLN A 408 47.17 4.68 7.09
N GLU A 409 46.90 5.96 7.38
CA GLU A 409 47.87 6.92 7.90
C GLU A 409 48.37 6.49 9.27
N ALA A 410 47.53 5.89 10.12
CA ALA A 410 48.00 5.29 11.38
C ALA A 410 49.07 4.21 11.15
N LYS A 411 48.88 3.33 10.17
CA LYS A 411 49.86 2.30 9.77
C LYS A 411 51.09 2.90 9.11
N LEU A 412 50.89 3.89 8.23
CA LEU A 412 51.95 4.64 7.57
C LEU A 412 52.88 5.30 8.61
N ARG A 413 52.33 5.92 9.65
CA ARG A 413 53.09 6.58 10.72
C ARG A 413 54.05 5.60 11.41
N LEU A 414 53.60 4.38 11.71
CA LEU A 414 54.46 3.33 12.28
C LEU A 414 55.61 2.97 11.32
N MET A 415 55.31 2.76 10.04
CA MET A 415 56.32 2.41 9.03
C MET A 415 57.33 3.54 8.78
N LEU A 416 56.89 4.79 8.87
CA LEU A 416 57.76 5.96 8.72
C LEU A 416 58.77 6.05 9.88
N ILE A 417 58.35 5.75 11.11
CA ILE A 417 59.23 5.67 12.29
C ILE A 417 60.31 4.60 12.08
N ASP A 418 59.94 3.46 11.50
CA ASP A 418 60.91 2.39 11.22
C ASP A 418 61.86 2.74 10.07
N THR A 419 61.37 3.47 9.06
CA THR A 419 62.12 3.77 7.83
C THR A 419 63.12 4.91 8.01
N PHE A 420 62.71 6.00 8.67
CA PHE A 420 63.52 7.20 8.83
C PHE A 420 64.21 7.22 10.20
N LYS A 421 65.55 7.24 10.21
CA LYS A 421 66.34 7.17 11.45
C LYS A 421 66.76 8.57 11.92
N LEU A 422 66.81 8.73 13.24
CA LEU A 422 67.27 9.96 13.88
C LEU A 422 68.73 10.26 13.53
N ASN A 423 69.07 11.55 13.47
CA ASN A 423 70.37 12.11 13.12
C ASN A 423 70.88 11.78 11.71
N ASN A 424 70.05 11.17 10.85
CA ASN A 424 70.38 10.97 9.45
C ASN A 424 69.90 12.13 8.58
N ARG A 425 70.67 12.38 7.50
CA ARG A 425 70.34 13.36 6.46
C ARG A 425 69.70 12.65 5.29
N TYR A 426 68.57 13.15 4.82
CA TYR A 426 67.84 12.63 3.67
C TYR A 426 67.61 13.74 2.65
N SER A 427 67.81 13.42 1.38
CA SER A 427 67.54 14.35 0.29
C SER A 427 66.04 14.53 0.08
N LYS A 428 65.62 15.70 -0.44
CA LYS A 428 64.20 15.93 -0.77
C LYS A 428 63.67 14.88 -1.75
N LYS A 429 64.54 14.38 -2.66
CA LYS A 429 64.20 13.33 -3.62
C LYS A 429 63.98 11.99 -2.90
N GLU A 430 64.86 11.61 -1.99
CA GLU A 430 64.75 10.36 -1.21
C GLU A 430 63.50 10.35 -0.34
N ILE A 431 63.19 11.44 0.35
CA ILE A 431 61.98 11.58 1.17
C ILE A 431 60.74 11.44 0.29
N LYS A 432 60.69 12.19 -0.83
CA LYS A 432 59.56 12.14 -1.76
C LYS A 432 59.35 10.75 -2.35
N GLN A 433 60.41 10.07 -2.79
CA GLN A 433 60.32 8.73 -3.35
C GLN A 433 59.87 7.70 -2.30
N THR A 434 60.40 7.80 -1.08
CA THR A 434 60.02 6.92 0.03
C THR A 434 58.57 7.13 0.44
N LEU A 435 58.13 8.38 0.60
CA LEU A 435 56.73 8.72 0.87
C LEU A 435 55.81 8.26 -0.26
N GLN A 436 56.18 8.47 -1.52
CA GLN A 436 55.37 8.02 -2.65
C GLN A 436 55.25 6.48 -2.67
N ARG A 437 56.34 5.76 -2.41
CA ARG A 437 56.33 4.29 -2.29
C ARG A 437 55.38 3.85 -1.19
N LEU A 438 55.43 4.50 -0.02
CA LEU A 438 54.55 4.15 1.10
C LEU A 438 53.09 4.58 0.86
N TYR A 439 52.83 5.72 0.23
CA TYR A 439 51.48 6.11 -0.20
C TYR A 439 50.89 5.10 -1.20
N ASN A 440 51.70 4.61 -2.14
CA ASN A 440 51.28 3.53 -3.05
C ASN A 440 51.00 2.24 -2.27
N GLN A 441 51.88 1.86 -1.33
CA GLN A 441 51.77 0.65 -0.53
C GLN A 441 50.53 0.63 0.37
N PHE A 442 50.22 1.76 1.01
CA PHE A 442 49.07 1.91 1.92
C PHE A 442 47.83 2.48 1.22
N ASN A 443 47.87 2.65 -0.11
CA ASN A 443 46.80 3.20 -0.94
C ASN A 443 46.23 4.54 -0.38
N ILE A 444 47.11 5.47 -0.01
CA ILE A 444 46.71 6.80 0.50
C ILE A 444 46.18 7.63 -0.67
N GLN A 445 44.90 7.97 -0.65
CA GLN A 445 44.22 8.65 -1.75
C GLN A 445 44.07 10.16 -1.49
N ALA A 446 44.10 10.97 -2.53
CA ALA A 446 43.59 12.34 -2.48
C ALA A 446 42.05 12.33 -2.57
N HIS A 447 41.38 13.44 -2.26
CA HIS A 447 39.92 13.59 -2.44
C HIS A 447 39.43 13.35 -3.89
N THR A 448 40.35 13.37 -4.86
CA THR A 448 40.07 12.99 -6.25
C THR A 448 40.00 11.48 -6.49
N GLY A 449 40.29 10.65 -5.49
CA GLY A 449 40.32 9.18 -5.54
C GLY A 449 41.64 8.59 -6.06
N ASN A 450 42.54 9.40 -6.63
CA ASN A 450 43.86 8.96 -7.06
C ASN A 450 44.83 8.90 -5.89
N ILE A 451 45.91 8.09 -6.01
CA ILE A 451 46.98 8.09 -5.02
C ILE A 451 47.51 9.50 -4.82
N LYS A 452 47.62 9.92 -3.55
CA LYS A 452 48.16 11.23 -3.16
C LYS A 452 49.60 11.36 -3.69
N LYS A 453 49.91 12.49 -4.34
CA LYS A 453 51.27 12.78 -4.79
C LYS A 453 52.10 13.31 -3.62
N ALA A 454 53.16 12.60 -3.28
CA ALA A 454 54.04 12.97 -2.17
C ALA A 454 54.85 14.23 -2.47
N LYS A 455 54.97 15.09 -1.46
CA LYS A 455 55.92 16.21 -1.39
C LYS A 455 56.92 15.94 -0.27
N ALA A 456 58.14 16.48 -0.38
CA ALA A 456 59.14 16.27 0.66
C ALA A 456 58.70 16.89 2.00
N GLU A 457 57.96 17.99 1.90
CA GLU A 457 57.36 18.74 3.01
C GLU A 457 56.24 17.96 3.72
N ASP A 458 55.68 16.91 3.10
CA ASP A 458 54.65 16.09 3.72
C ASP A 458 55.17 15.36 4.97
N LEU A 459 56.46 14.99 5.01
CA LEU A 459 57.04 14.33 6.18
C LEU A 459 57.03 15.24 7.42
N ASN A 460 57.24 16.55 7.20
CA ASN A 460 57.21 17.56 8.25
C ASN A 460 55.77 17.92 8.65
N SER A 461 54.86 18.04 7.67
CA SER A 461 53.44 18.38 7.94
C SER A 461 52.69 17.28 8.71
N MET A 462 53.18 16.04 8.68
CA MET A 462 52.66 14.95 9.52
C MET A 462 52.98 15.10 11.02
N GLY A 463 53.89 16.01 11.40
CA GLY A 463 54.24 16.28 12.79
C GLY A 463 54.93 15.11 13.51
N LEU A 464 55.45 14.13 12.77
CA LEU A 464 56.10 12.94 13.32
C LEU A 464 57.55 13.21 13.73
N PHE A 465 58.24 14.07 12.99
CA PHE A 465 59.67 14.32 13.12
C PHE A 465 59.94 15.82 13.22
N GLU A 466 60.90 16.21 14.06
CA GLU A 466 61.50 17.54 14.01
C GLU A 466 62.60 17.52 12.94
N MET A 467 62.41 18.31 11.89
CA MET A 467 63.29 18.34 10.72
C MET A 467 63.97 19.70 10.58
N ARG A 468 65.28 19.71 10.34
CA ARG A 468 66.04 20.92 10.02
C ARG A 468 66.57 20.85 8.60
N GLU A 469 66.50 21.95 7.86
CA GLU A 469 67.11 22.01 6.53
C GLU A 469 68.62 21.82 6.62
N CYS A 470 69.17 21.00 5.71
CA CYS A 470 70.60 20.74 5.65
C CYS A 470 71.07 20.50 4.20
N LYS A 471 72.38 20.49 4.01
CA LYS A 471 73.00 19.96 2.79
C LYS A 471 73.35 18.49 2.99
N VAL A 472 72.82 17.64 2.11
CA VAL A 472 73.12 16.20 2.09
C VAL A 472 74.50 15.97 1.45
N ASN A 473 74.82 16.75 0.42
CA ASN A 473 76.14 16.83 -0.21
C ASN A 473 76.40 18.28 -0.71
N LYS A 474 77.48 18.54 -1.46
CA LYS A 474 77.86 19.91 -1.88
C LYS A 474 76.78 20.61 -2.73
N THR A 475 75.91 19.86 -3.39
CA THR A 475 74.96 20.36 -4.41
C THR A 475 73.48 20.07 -4.10
N GLU A 476 73.17 19.21 -3.12
CA GLU A 476 71.80 18.74 -2.84
C GLU A 476 71.29 19.18 -1.46
N ASN A 477 70.16 19.88 -1.48
CA ASN A 477 69.45 20.29 -0.27
C ASN A 477 68.53 19.15 0.22
N GLY A 478 68.44 18.98 1.52
CA GLY A 478 67.63 17.96 2.17
C GLY A 478 67.29 18.34 3.60
N PHE A 479 66.94 17.34 4.40
CA PHE A 479 66.55 17.51 5.79
C PHE A 479 67.32 16.55 6.68
N ILE A 480 67.74 17.02 7.85
CA ILE A 480 68.18 16.16 8.95
C ILE A 480 67.00 15.92 9.87
N ILE A 481 66.84 14.68 10.33
CA ILE A 481 65.80 14.31 11.28
C ILE A 481 66.39 14.34 12.68
N ASP A 482 66.12 15.40 13.44
CA ASP A 482 66.74 15.62 14.75
C ASP A 482 66.04 14.85 15.87
N LYS A 483 64.70 14.82 15.85
CA LYS A 483 63.90 14.20 16.92
C LYS A 483 62.63 13.55 16.37
N LEU A 484 62.12 12.58 17.13
CA LEU A 484 60.80 12.02 16.94
C LEU A 484 59.81 12.75 17.86
N CYS A 485 58.80 13.39 17.29
CA CYS A 485 57.78 14.18 18.00
C CYS A 485 56.50 13.38 18.30
N TYR A 486 56.53 12.06 18.12
CA TYR A 486 55.37 11.20 18.23
C TYR A 486 55.00 10.93 19.70
N THR A 487 53.97 11.61 20.21
CA THR A 487 53.25 11.19 21.42
C THR A 487 52.15 10.20 21.06
N LEU A 488 52.24 8.96 21.54
CA LEU A 488 51.13 8.00 21.57
C LEU A 488 49.98 8.57 22.41
N LYS A 489 49.03 9.28 21.79
CA LYS A 489 47.68 9.31 22.36
C LYS A 489 47.08 7.93 22.11
N LYS A 490 47.10 7.10 23.16
CA LYS A 490 46.39 5.81 23.20
C LYS A 490 44.95 6.02 22.72
N ALA A 491 44.63 5.48 21.56
CA ALA A 491 43.27 5.16 21.17
C ALA A 491 43.24 3.64 20.99
N ALA A 492 42.94 2.96 22.10
CA ALA A 492 42.28 1.67 22.07
C ALA A 492 40.78 1.94 21.97
#